data_AF-A0A0S8F093-F1
#
_entry.id   AF-A0A0S8F093-F1
#
_cell.length_a   1.000
_cell.length_b   1.000
_cell.length_c   1.000
_cell.angle_alpha   90.00
_cell.angle_beta   90.00
_cell.angle_gamma   90.00
#
_symmetry.space_group_name_H-M   'P 1'
#
loop_
_entity.id
_entity.type
_entity.pdbx_description
1 polymer ?
#
loop_
_entity_poly.entity_id
_entity_poly.type
_entity_poly.pdbx_seq_one_letter_code
_entity_poly.pdbx_strand_id
1 'polypeptide(L)'
;MTNRKVDIEATNNRLKSLELEWRERKAQRVLQALDSAAIQLGDRFAGYTAVTVEKGERAIFVRVGEDRELKLHLKLSFDERGTMRNSFILRDRQIRRQPAYEELEKDYTFPSLDRAIAFIVSACD
;
A
#
# COMPACT_ATOMS: atom_id res chain seq x y z
N MET A 1 10.83 -36.33 -37.98
CA MET A 1 10.27 -35.03 -37.53
C MET A 1 9.17 -35.31 -36.52
N THR A 2 9.45 -35.19 -35.22
CA THR A 2 8.45 -35.43 -34.17
C THR A 2 7.56 -34.20 -34.05
N ASN A 3 6.33 -34.34 -34.52
CA ASN A 3 5.29 -33.34 -34.46
C ASN A 3 4.87 -33.18 -32.99
N ARG A 4 5.51 -32.26 -32.25
CA ARG A 4 5.10 -31.90 -30.89
C ARG A 4 3.74 -31.21 -30.98
N LYS A 5 2.66 -31.99 -30.94
CA LYS A 5 1.34 -31.44 -30.61
C LYS A 5 1.48 -30.78 -29.24
N VAL A 6 1.43 -29.45 -29.22
CA VAL A 6 1.35 -28.70 -27.98
C VAL A 6 0.05 -29.13 -27.32
N ASP A 7 0.16 -29.75 -26.16
CA ASP A 7 -0.99 -30.00 -25.31
C ASP A 7 -1.42 -28.65 -24.74
N ILE A 8 -2.43 -28.07 -25.38
CA ILE A 8 -2.99 -26.76 -25.06
C ILE A 8 -3.55 -26.78 -23.63
N GLU A 9 -4.13 -27.90 -23.19
CA GLU A 9 -4.70 -28.04 -21.86
C GLU A 9 -3.60 -28.08 -20.79
N ALA A 10 -2.55 -28.87 -21.00
CA ALA A 10 -1.38 -28.88 -20.11
C ALA A 10 -0.68 -27.50 -20.04
N THR A 11 -0.60 -26.79 -21.18
CA THR A 11 -0.02 -25.44 -21.25
C THR A 11 -0.88 -24.43 -20.48
N ASN A 12 -2.20 -24.46 -20.67
CA ASN A 12 -3.13 -23.58 -19.96
C ASN A 12 -3.12 -23.82 -18.45
N ASN A 13 -3.07 -25.08 -18.02
CA ASN A 13 -2.98 -25.42 -16.60
C ASN A 13 -1.68 -24.91 -15.99
N ARG A 14 -0.55 -25.05 -16.70
CA ARG A 14 0.74 -24.50 -16.26
C ARG A 14 0.72 -22.98 -16.15
N LEU A 15 0.09 -22.28 -17.11
CA LEU A 15 -0.07 -20.82 -17.06
C LEU A 15 -0.89 -20.39 -15.83
N LYS A 16 -2.01 -21.06 -15.56
CA LYS A 16 -2.83 -20.78 -14.37
C LYS A 16 -2.05 -20.97 -13.06
N SER A 17 -1.26 -22.04 -12.95
CA SER A 17 -0.41 -22.27 -11.76
C SER A 17 0.63 -21.16 -11.59
N LEU A 18 1.29 -20.75 -12.68
CA LEU A 18 2.28 -19.66 -12.64
C LEU A 18 1.63 -18.32 -12.27
N GLU A 19 0.43 -18.04 -12.76
CA GLU A 19 -0.33 -16.85 -12.38
C GLU A 19 -0.70 -16.86 -10.88
N LEU A 20 -1.09 -18.02 -10.35
CA LEU A 20 -1.42 -18.17 -8.92
C LEU A 20 -0.20 -17.94 -8.04
N GLU A 21 0.90 -18.66 -8.30
CA GLU A 21 2.16 -18.48 -7.57
C GLU A 21 2.64 -17.03 -7.63
N TRP A 22 2.48 -16.37 -8.78
CA TRP A 22 2.85 -14.97 -8.93
C TRP A 22 1.97 -14.05 -8.07
N ARG A 23 0.65 -14.28 -8.02
CA ARG A 23 -0.26 -13.51 -7.16
C ARG A 23 0.10 -13.68 -5.68
N GLU A 24 0.44 -14.89 -5.26
CA GLU A 24 0.85 -15.19 -3.89
C GLU A 24 2.16 -14.48 -3.52
N ARG A 25 3.20 -14.59 -4.37
CA ARG A 25 4.47 -13.88 -4.15
C ARG A 25 4.28 -12.37 -4.13
N LYS A 26 3.39 -11.83 -4.98
CA LYS A 26 3.05 -10.41 -4.98
C LYS A 26 2.38 -10.00 -3.67
N ALA A 27 1.41 -10.77 -3.18
CA ALA A 27 0.73 -10.51 -1.93
C ALA A 27 1.71 -10.55 -0.73
N GLN A 28 2.58 -11.55 -0.68
CA GLN A 28 3.58 -11.68 0.37
C GLN A 28 4.54 -10.48 0.42
N ARG A 29 4.98 -9.99 -0.75
CA ARG A 29 5.81 -8.78 -0.85
C ARG A 29 5.08 -7.53 -0.37
N VAL A 30 3.79 -7.41 -0.67
CA VAL A 30 2.97 -6.30 -0.17
C VAL A 30 2.92 -6.33 1.36
N LEU A 31 2.64 -7.51 1.94
CA LEU A 31 2.55 -7.66 3.39
C LEU A 31 3.88 -7.31 4.07
N GLN A 32 5.01 -7.80 3.55
CA GLN A 32 6.33 -7.48 4.10
C GLN A 32 6.66 -5.99 4.07
N ALA A 33 6.30 -5.29 2.99
CA ALA A 33 6.55 -3.85 2.92
C ALA A 33 5.60 -3.06 3.86
N LEU A 34 4.36 -3.52 4.03
CA LEU A 34 3.43 -2.95 5.02
C LEU A 34 3.90 -3.22 6.45
N ASP A 35 4.46 -4.39 6.75
CA ASP A 35 5.08 -4.67 8.05
C ASP A 35 6.23 -3.71 8.34
N SER A 36 7.13 -3.54 7.36
CA SER A 36 8.26 -2.62 7.48
C SER A 36 7.80 -1.17 7.66
N ALA A 37 6.77 -0.75 6.93
CA ALA A 37 6.21 0.59 7.03
C ALA A 37 5.47 0.83 8.36
N ALA A 38 4.79 -0.18 8.91
CA ALA A 38 4.12 -0.07 10.20
C ALA A 38 5.13 0.13 11.33
N ILE A 39 6.27 -0.58 11.29
CA ILE A 39 7.37 -0.41 12.25
C ILE A 39 7.93 1.02 12.15
N GLN A 40 8.29 1.48 10.95
CA GLN A 40 8.86 2.83 10.76
C GLN A 40 7.92 3.94 11.22
N LEU A 41 6.62 3.83 10.92
CA LEU A 41 5.62 4.79 11.37
C LEU A 41 5.41 4.72 12.88
N GLY A 42 5.35 3.52 13.45
CA GLY A 42 5.24 3.30 14.90
C GLY A 42 6.41 3.92 15.66
N ASP A 43 7.64 3.68 15.20
CA ASP A 43 8.86 4.26 15.78
C ASP A 43 8.87 5.78 15.63
N ARG A 44 8.45 6.32 14.47
CA ARG A 44 8.44 7.76 14.20
C ARG A 44 7.47 8.54 15.07
N PHE A 45 6.30 7.95 15.33
CA PHE A 45 5.24 8.54 16.16
C PHE A 45 5.26 8.04 17.61
N ALA A 46 6.31 7.31 18.01
CA ALA A 46 6.51 6.92 19.40
C ALA A 46 6.59 8.18 20.28
N GLY A 47 5.55 8.40 21.09
CA GLY A 47 5.43 9.57 21.97
C GLY A 47 4.40 10.61 21.53
N TYR A 48 3.83 10.51 20.33
CA TYR A 48 2.71 11.35 19.92
C TYR A 48 1.40 10.76 20.45
N THR A 49 0.84 11.33 21.52
CA THR A 49 -0.37 10.81 22.19
C THR A 49 -1.65 10.95 21.36
N ALA A 50 -1.68 11.92 20.44
CA ALA A 50 -2.80 12.14 19.53
C ALA A 50 -2.70 11.31 18.24
N VAL A 51 -1.63 10.53 18.03
CA VAL A 51 -1.42 9.76 16.80
C VAL A 51 -1.47 8.27 17.10
N THR A 52 -2.30 7.53 16.36
CA THR A 52 -2.34 6.07 16.42
C THR A 52 -1.96 5.48 15.06
N VAL A 53 -1.13 4.44 15.06
CA VAL A 53 -0.72 3.72 13.85
C VAL A 53 -1.21 2.29 13.97
N GLU A 54 -2.01 1.84 13.00
CA GLU A 54 -2.59 0.50 12.97
C GLU A 54 -2.32 -0.16 11.61
N LYS A 55 -1.73 -1.36 11.64
CA LYS A 55 -1.57 -2.18 10.44
C LYS A 55 -2.86 -2.98 10.20
N GLY A 56 -3.56 -2.67 9.11
CA GLY A 56 -4.63 -3.53 8.59
C GLY A 56 -4.11 -4.59 7.63
N GLU A 57 -5.02 -5.38 7.07
CA GLU A 57 -4.67 -6.48 6.14
C GLU A 57 -3.93 -5.99 4.88
N ARG A 58 -4.27 -4.81 4.37
CA ARG A 58 -3.79 -4.29 3.07
C ARG A 58 -3.39 -2.82 3.08
N ALA A 59 -3.33 -2.21 4.25
CA ALA A 59 -3.05 -0.79 4.43
C ALA A 59 -2.53 -0.53 5.85
N ILE A 60 -1.91 0.64 6.04
CA ILE A 60 -1.64 1.19 7.36
C ILE A 60 -2.56 2.37 7.57
N PHE A 61 -3.18 2.44 8.73
CA PHE A 61 -4.03 3.54 9.16
C PHE A 61 -3.25 4.37 10.17
N VAL A 62 -3.14 5.66 9.90
CA VAL A 62 -2.60 6.64 10.83
C VAL A 62 -3.73 7.59 11.18
N ARG A 63 -4.19 7.56 12.44
CA ARG A 63 -5.26 8.46 12.90
C ARG A 63 -4.65 9.55 13.75
N VAL A 64 -5.05 10.79 13.47
CA VAL A 64 -4.58 11.99 14.15
C VAL A 64 -5.78 12.64 14.83
N GLY A 65 -5.84 12.52 16.15
CA GLY A 65 -7.02 12.90 16.94
C GLY A 65 -8.27 12.15 16.49
N GLU A 66 -9.42 12.82 16.56
CA GLU A 66 -10.72 12.27 16.16
C GLU A 66 -11.12 12.62 14.71
N ASP A 67 -10.41 13.56 14.08
CA ASP A 67 -10.89 14.27 12.90
C ASP A 67 -10.10 13.97 11.61
N ARG A 68 -9.01 13.21 11.69
CA ARG A 68 -8.18 12.91 10.51
C ARG A 68 -7.72 11.46 10.50
N GLU A 69 -7.94 10.81 9.37
CA GLU A 69 -7.45 9.46 9.09
C GLU A 69 -6.63 9.46 7.80
N LEU A 70 -5.41 8.97 7.90
CA LEU A 70 -4.45 8.81 6.82
C LEU A 70 -4.30 7.31 6.53
N LYS A 71 -4.73 6.87 5.36
CA LYS A 71 -4.70 5.46 4.96
C LYS A 71 -3.65 5.23 3.87
N LEU A 72 -2.57 4.57 4.25
CA LEU A 72 -1.43 4.27 3.39
C LEU A 72 -1.58 2.89 2.75
N HIS A 73 -1.61 2.86 1.43
CA HIS A 73 -1.62 1.65 0.61
C HIS A 73 -0.31 1.48 -0.14
N LEU A 74 0.15 0.23 -0.28
CA LEU A 74 1.22 -0.12 -1.18
C LEU A 74 0.65 -0.65 -2.51
N LYS A 75 1.14 -0.08 -3.62
CA LYS A 75 0.87 -0.57 -4.97
C LYS A 75 2.17 -1.04 -5.63
N LEU A 76 2.16 -2.31 -6.02
CA LEU A 76 3.22 -2.93 -6.82
C LEU A 76 2.82 -2.93 -8.29
N SER A 77 3.61 -2.24 -9.12
CA SER A 77 3.50 -2.19 -10.58
C SER A 77 4.75 -2.77 -11.24
N PHE A 78 4.68 -3.00 -12.55
CA PHE A 78 5.83 -3.38 -13.37
C PHE A 78 6.02 -2.30 -14.43
N ASP A 79 7.26 -1.95 -14.73
CA ASP A 79 7.56 -1.17 -15.93
C ASP A 79 7.64 -2.05 -17.18
N GLU A 80 7.81 -1.43 -18.34
CA GLU A 80 7.88 -2.09 -19.65
C GLU A 80 9.02 -3.12 -19.75
N ARG A 81 10.02 -3.03 -18.86
CA ARG A 81 11.16 -3.96 -18.79
C ARG A 81 10.90 -5.12 -17.83
N GLY A 82 9.71 -5.20 -17.24
CA GLY A 82 9.38 -6.20 -16.23
C GLY A 82 10.02 -5.95 -14.87
N THR A 83 10.50 -4.73 -14.60
CA THR A 83 11.04 -4.37 -13.29
C THR A 83 9.90 -3.99 -12.36
N MET A 84 9.81 -4.65 -11.21
CA MET A 84 8.81 -4.33 -10.19
C MET A 84 9.12 -2.98 -9.56
N ARG A 85 8.11 -2.10 -9.51
CA ARG A 85 8.17 -0.80 -8.84
C ARG A 85 7.14 -0.73 -7.72
N ASN A 86 7.56 -0.09 -6.63
CA ASN A 86 6.71 0.19 -5.50
C ASN A 86 6.22 1.63 -5.60
N SER A 87 4.95 1.84 -5.30
CA SER A 87 4.36 3.16 -5.14
C SER A 87 3.46 3.13 -3.92
N PHE A 88 3.34 4.27 -3.25
CA PHE A 88 2.56 4.41 -2.04
C PHE A 88 1.41 5.36 -2.32
N ILE A 89 0.18 4.91 -2.06
CA ILE A 89 -1.01 5.73 -2.21
C ILE A 89 -1.48 6.07 -0.81
N LEU A 90 -1.48 7.36 -0.48
CA LEU A 90 -1.97 7.87 0.79
C LEU A 90 -3.31 8.52 0.55
N ARG A 91 -4.34 7.99 1.20
CA ARG A 91 -5.66 8.59 1.25
C ARG A 91 -5.79 9.37 2.54
N ASP A 92 -5.98 10.67 2.41
CA ASP A 92 -6.14 11.60 3.51
C ASP A 92 -7.60 11.98 3.63
N ARG A 93 -8.25 11.49 4.70
CA ARG A 93 -9.61 11.85 5.06
C ARG A 93 -9.57 12.79 6.24
N GLN A 94 -10.09 13.99 6.05
CA GLN A 94 -10.18 15.02 7.08
C GLN A 94 -11.64 15.45 7.27
N ILE A 95 -12.07 15.51 8.52
CA ILE A 95 -13.34 16.10 8.94
C ILE A 95 -13.05 17.53 9.40
N ARG A 96 -13.56 18.53 8.70
CA ARG A 96 -13.47 19.94 9.11
C ARG A 96 -14.74 20.32 9.88
N ARG A 97 -14.57 20.79 11.12
CA ARG A 97 -15.70 21.08 12.02
C ARG A 97 -16.30 22.50 11.90
N GLN A 98 -15.73 23.46 11.16
CA GLN A 98 -16.30 24.82 11.07
C GLN A 98 -16.03 25.59 9.76
N PRO A 99 -16.96 26.46 9.30
CA PRO A 99 -18.33 26.64 9.78
C PRO A 99 -19.33 25.66 9.12
N ALA A 100 -18.86 24.80 8.22
CA ALA A 100 -19.62 23.67 7.67
C ALA A 100 -18.87 22.37 7.96
N TYR A 101 -19.61 21.30 8.23
CA TYR A 101 -19.04 19.95 8.30
C TYR A 101 -18.67 19.53 6.87
N GLU A 102 -17.38 19.56 6.55
CA GLU A 102 -16.87 19.17 5.24
C GLU A 102 -15.92 17.98 5.41
N GLU A 103 -16.28 16.86 4.78
CA GLU A 103 -15.37 15.73 4.62
C GLU A 103 -14.51 15.97 3.38
N LEU A 104 -13.21 16.11 3.59
CA LEU A 104 -12.23 16.19 2.53
C LEU A 104 -11.52 14.86 2.41
N GLU A 105 -11.64 14.24 1.24
CA GLU A 105 -10.86 13.04 0.88
C GLU A 105 -9.93 13.39 -0.28
N LYS A 106 -8.63 13.16 -0.09
CA LYS A 106 -7.64 13.38 -1.14
C LYS A 106 -6.63 12.25 -1.20
N ASP A 107 -6.42 11.75 -2.41
CA ASP A 107 -5.44 10.71 -2.70
C ASP A 107 -4.11 11.35 -3.17
N TYR A 108 -3.01 10.94 -2.55
CA TYR A 108 -1.65 11.31 -2.90
C TYR A 108 -0.87 10.07 -3.32
N THR A 109 -0.01 10.19 -4.32
CA THR A 109 0.86 9.10 -4.77
C THR A 109 2.32 9.47 -4.55
N PHE A 110 3.06 8.59 -3.86
CA PHE A 110 4.47 8.76 -3.56
C PHE A 110 5.30 7.64 -4.19
N PRO A 111 6.50 7.96 -4.70
CA PRO A 111 7.40 6.95 -5.28
C PRO A 111 8.17 6.14 -4.23
N SER A 112 8.19 6.58 -2.97
CA SER A 112 8.90 5.88 -1.87
C SER A 112 8.15 6.02 -0.55
N LEU A 113 8.45 5.11 0.38
CA LEU A 113 7.87 5.10 1.72
C LEU A 113 8.29 6.35 2.49
N ASP A 114 9.57 6.74 2.44
CA ASP A 114 10.10 7.90 3.16
C ASP A 114 9.35 9.19 2.81
N ARG A 115 8.99 9.37 1.52
CA ARG A 115 8.21 10.54 1.08
C ARG A 115 6.78 10.51 1.60
N ALA A 116 6.16 9.32 1.65
CA ALA A 116 4.84 9.17 2.23
C ALA A 116 4.87 9.45 3.73
N ILE A 117 5.86 8.91 4.45
CA ILE A 117 6.06 9.18 5.90
C ILE A 117 6.30 10.67 6.14
N ALA A 118 7.18 11.32 5.37
CA ALA A 118 7.44 12.75 5.51
C ALA A 118 6.16 13.59 5.35
N PHE A 119 5.29 13.22 4.40
CA PHE A 119 3.99 13.87 4.24
C PHE A 119 3.09 13.63 5.46
N ILE A 120 2.98 12.39 5.94
CA ILE A 120 2.19 12.04 7.13
C ILE A 120 2.67 12.84 8.35
N VAL A 121 3.98 12.94 8.56
CA VAL A 121 4.57 13.75 9.65
C VAL A 121 4.17 15.22 9.52
N SER A 122 4.34 15.82 8.33
CA SER A 122 3.94 17.22 8.09
C SER A 122 2.43 17.48 8.24
N ALA A 123 1.63 16.42 8.19
CA ALA A 123 0.20 16.46 8.39
C ALA A 123 -0.20 16.28 9.87
N CYS A 124 0.71 15.79 10.71
CA CYS A 124 0.50 15.58 12.14
C CYS A 124 1.05 16.72 13.01
N ASP A 125 2.04 17.47 12.52
CA ASP A 125 2.54 18.72 13.12
C ASP A 125 1.56 19.88 12.85
#